data_AF-A0A349ST91-F1
#
_entry.id   AF-A0A349ST91-F1
#
_cell.length_a   1.000
_cell.length_b   1.000
_cell.length_c   1.000
_cell.angle_alpha   90.00
_cell.angle_beta   90.00
_cell.angle_gamma   90.00
#
_symmetry.space_group_name_H-M   'P 1'
#
loop_
_entity.id
_entity.type
_entity.pdbx_description
1 polymer ?
#
loop_
_entity_poly.entity_id
_entity_poly.type
_entity_poly.pdbx_seq_one_letter_code
_entity_poly.pdbx_strand_id
1 'polypeptide(L)'
;MNQIKLGLLVNPMAGIGGAVGLKGSDGESIVDQALQRGAVPRALQRVGIFLRELQPYQAQIQWFCWGGAMGEDSLQEAGFNMQVCGECAATTGAVDTRQAARALQQQGVDLIVFAGGDGTARDIHQAVNTSIPVLGIPAGVKIHSGVYAVHAKGAAEIVIKMIQGQLVSVAAMEVRDIDEDAFRQGQVRASH
;
A
#
# COMPACT_ATOMS: atom_id res chain seq x y z
N MET A 1 21.72 13.97 -11.83
CA MET A 1 21.52 12.60 -11.30
C MET A 1 20.13 12.17 -11.69
N ASN A 2 19.95 10.95 -12.20
CA ASN A 2 18.62 10.46 -12.55
C ASN A 2 17.89 10.09 -11.25
N GLN A 3 16.69 10.62 -11.02
CA GLN A 3 15.87 10.26 -9.87
C GLN A 3 15.05 9.00 -10.19
N ILE A 4 14.84 8.14 -9.19
CA ILE A 4 13.85 7.07 -9.29
C ILE A 4 12.47 7.66 -9.06
N LYS A 5 11.49 7.29 -9.90
CA LYS A 5 10.09 7.70 -9.76
C LYS A 5 9.33 6.67 -8.94
N LEU A 6 8.88 7.06 -7.75
CA LEU A 6 8.13 6.18 -6.86
C LEU A 6 6.68 6.65 -6.73
N GLY A 7 5.74 5.73 -6.93
CA GLY A 7 4.33 5.94 -6.63
C GLY A 7 4.00 5.46 -5.22
N LEU A 8 3.47 6.31 -4.34
CA LEU A 8 2.94 5.90 -3.03
C LEU A 8 1.42 5.79 -3.08
N LEU A 9 0.89 4.66 -2.62
CA LEU A 9 -0.55 4.43 -2.42
C LEU A 9 -0.81 3.89 -1.02
N VAL A 10 -1.61 4.59 -0.23
CA VAL A 10 -2.01 4.17 1.11
C VAL A 10 -3.51 3.85 1.09
N ASN A 11 -3.88 2.66 1.57
CA ASN A 11 -5.26 2.42 1.96
C ASN A 11 -5.43 2.88 3.42
N PRO A 12 -6.10 4.02 3.67
CA PRO A 12 -6.19 4.60 5.01
C PRO A 12 -6.95 3.72 6.00
N MET A 13 -7.81 2.81 5.51
CA MET A 13 -8.60 1.91 6.35
C MET A 13 -7.88 0.60 6.67
N ALA A 14 -6.69 0.37 6.11
CA ALA A 14 -5.98 -0.89 6.27
C ALA A 14 -5.42 -1.09 7.69
N GLY A 15 -5.55 -2.33 8.18
CA GLY A 15 -5.04 -2.74 9.49
C GLY A 15 -5.96 -2.43 10.67
N ILE A 16 -7.12 -1.80 10.43
CA ILE A 16 -8.13 -1.48 11.45
C ILE A 16 -8.70 -2.76 12.09
N GLY A 17 -9.11 -3.74 11.30
CA GLY A 17 -9.77 -4.96 11.80
C GLY A 17 -8.87 -5.81 12.71
N GLY A 18 -7.58 -5.90 12.38
CA GLY A 18 -6.61 -6.62 13.21
C GLY A 18 -6.32 -5.96 14.56
N ALA A 19 -6.56 -4.65 14.70
CA ALA A 19 -6.36 -3.93 15.96
C ALA A 19 -7.46 -4.25 17.00
N VAL A 20 -8.63 -4.69 16.56
CA VAL A 20 -9.80 -5.00 17.42
C VAL A 20 -10.12 -6.51 17.49
N GLY A 21 -9.20 -7.37 17.05
CA GLY A 21 -9.40 -8.83 17.04
C GLY A 21 -10.45 -9.32 16.04
N LEU A 22 -10.87 -8.47 15.10
CA LEU A 22 -11.77 -8.82 14.02
C LEU A 22 -10.96 -9.46 12.88
N LYS A 23 -11.57 -10.45 12.20
CA LYS A 23 -10.93 -11.16 11.09
C LYS A 23 -10.92 -10.29 9.83
N GLY A 24 -10.04 -9.29 9.82
CA GLY A 24 -9.79 -8.37 8.69
C GLY A 24 -10.64 -7.09 8.70
N SER A 25 -10.40 -6.21 7.72
CA SER A 25 -11.04 -4.88 7.57
C SER A 25 -12.08 -4.84 6.45
N ASP A 26 -12.41 -5.98 5.85
CA ASP A 26 -13.25 -6.02 4.66
C ASP A 26 -14.73 -5.94 5.04
N GLY A 27 -15.32 -4.78 4.75
CA GLY A 27 -16.70 -4.39 5.04
C GLY A 27 -16.78 -3.03 5.76
N GLU A 28 -17.50 -2.07 5.17
CA GLU A 28 -17.71 -0.72 5.75
C GLU A 28 -18.20 -0.79 7.20
N SER A 29 -19.09 -1.73 7.51
CA SER A 29 -19.64 -1.94 8.86
C SER A 29 -18.61 -2.39 9.90
N ILE A 30 -17.50 -3.04 9.49
CA ILE A 30 -16.42 -3.49 10.37
C ILE A 30 -15.48 -2.33 10.68
N VAL A 31 -15.21 -1.52 9.66
CA VAL A 31 -14.37 -0.33 9.77
C VAL A 31 -15.01 0.69 10.70
N ASP A 32 -16.30 0.96 10.54
CA ASP A 32 -17.05 1.86 11.41
C ASP A 32 -17.07 1.37 12.86
N GLN A 33 -17.33 0.07 13.08
CA GLN A 33 -17.34 -0.52 14.42
C GLN A 33 -15.96 -0.47 15.10
N ALA A 34 -14.89 -0.65 14.34
CA ALA A 34 -13.54 -0.62 14.88
C ALA A 34 -13.08 0.81 15.21
N LEU A 35 -13.41 1.79 14.37
CA LEU A 35 -13.17 3.21 14.66
C LEU A 35 -13.96 3.69 15.89
N GLN A 36 -15.23 3.29 16.02
CA GLN A 36 -16.04 3.56 17.22
C GLN A 36 -15.44 2.93 18.49
N ARG A 37 -14.65 1.87 18.35
CA ARG A 37 -13.91 1.21 19.45
C ARG A 37 -12.51 1.79 19.68
N GLY A 38 -12.15 2.88 19.00
CA GLY A 38 -10.85 3.55 19.16
C GLY A 38 -9.69 2.88 18.43
N ALA A 39 -9.95 2.03 17.43
CA ALA A 39 -8.91 1.41 16.63
C ALA A 39 -8.13 2.48 15.84
N VAL A 40 -6.80 2.43 15.92
CA VAL A 40 -5.92 3.30 15.14
C VAL A 40 -5.43 2.55 13.89
N PRO A 41 -5.66 3.08 12.68
CA PRO A 41 -5.13 2.48 11.46
C PRO A 41 -3.60 2.36 11.51
N ARG A 42 -3.09 1.16 11.20
CA ARG A 42 -1.64 0.88 11.26
C ARG A 42 -0.89 1.27 9.99
N ALA A 43 -1.60 1.42 8.86
CA ALA A 43 -1.00 1.74 7.57
C ALA A 43 -0.15 3.02 7.65
N LEU A 44 -0.69 4.11 8.19
CA LEU A 44 0.00 5.40 8.31
C LEU A 44 1.29 5.28 9.13
N GLN A 45 1.24 4.61 10.29
CA GLN A 45 2.42 4.38 11.12
C GLN A 45 3.52 3.60 10.37
N ARG A 46 3.13 2.59 9.58
CA ARG A 46 4.07 1.77 8.81
C ARG A 46 4.69 2.55 7.66
N VAL A 47 3.90 3.37 6.98
CA VAL A 47 4.39 4.28 5.93
C VAL A 47 5.37 5.30 6.53
N GLY A 48 5.07 5.88 7.69
CA GLY A 48 5.98 6.81 8.37
C GLY A 48 7.34 6.18 8.72
N ILE A 49 7.36 4.92 9.15
CA ILE A 49 8.63 4.18 9.36
C ILE A 49 9.38 4.04 8.04
N PHE A 50 8.70 3.61 6.97
CA PHE A 50 9.29 3.44 5.65
C PHE A 50 9.88 4.75 5.11
N LEU A 51 9.11 5.86 5.17
CA LEU A 51 9.53 7.16 4.67
C LEU A 51 10.72 7.75 5.46
N ARG A 52 10.79 7.49 6.78
CA ARG A 52 11.91 7.93 7.61
C ARG A 52 13.25 7.35 7.16
N GLU A 53 13.27 6.06 6.80
CA GLU A 53 14.49 5.41 6.31
C GLU A 53 14.94 5.97 4.94
N LEU A 54 14.01 6.56 4.17
CA LEU A 54 14.29 7.17 2.87
C LEU A 54 14.69 8.65 2.93
N GLN A 55 14.62 9.29 4.10
CA GLN A 55 15.01 10.71 4.28
C GLN A 55 16.40 11.04 3.71
N PRO A 56 17.46 10.25 3.95
CA PRO A 56 18.79 10.55 3.42
C PRO A 56 18.87 10.52 1.89
N TYR A 57 17.87 9.96 1.22
CA TYR A 57 17.83 9.73 -0.23
C TYR A 57 16.84 10.65 -0.96
N GLN A 58 16.29 11.67 -0.28
CA GLN A 58 15.26 12.55 -0.86
C GLN A 58 15.64 13.14 -2.23
N ALA A 59 16.88 13.56 -2.42
CA ALA A 59 17.35 14.13 -3.69
C ALA A 59 17.36 13.12 -4.85
N GLN A 60 17.28 11.82 -4.56
CA GLN A 60 17.33 10.73 -5.54
C GLN A 60 15.94 10.17 -5.87
N ILE A 61 14.88 10.67 -5.21
CA ILE A 61 13.52 10.16 -5.34
C ILE A 61 12.60 11.25 -5.85
N GLN A 62 11.80 10.94 -6.86
CA GLN A 62 10.66 11.74 -7.29
C GLN A 62 9.38 11.00 -6.88
N TRP A 63 8.60 11.58 -5.96
CA TRP A 63 7.37 10.98 -5.48
C TRP A 63 6.16 11.37 -6.31
N PHE A 64 5.29 10.39 -6.54
CA PHE A 64 3.94 10.53 -7.06
C PHE A 64 2.99 9.88 -6.08
N CYS A 65 1.81 10.45 -5.84
CA CYS A 65 0.85 9.89 -4.90
C CYS A 65 -0.59 10.25 -5.26
N TRP A 66 -1.53 9.62 -4.57
CA TRP A 66 -2.92 10.06 -4.53
C TRP A 66 -3.13 11.06 -3.39
N GLY A 67 -4.13 11.93 -3.54
CA GLY A 67 -4.39 13.02 -2.59
C GLY A 67 -4.73 12.56 -1.17
N GLY A 68 -4.64 13.49 -0.23
CA GLY A 68 -4.98 13.32 1.19
C GLY A 68 -4.44 12.04 1.82
N ALA A 69 -5.33 11.33 2.54
CA ALA A 69 -4.98 10.15 3.33
C ALA A 69 -4.50 8.94 2.51
N MET A 70 -4.61 8.99 1.18
CA MET A 70 -4.14 7.94 0.28
C MET A 70 -2.67 8.08 -0.15
N GLY A 71 -1.93 9.08 0.37
CA GLY A 71 -0.48 9.13 0.24
C GLY A 71 0.11 10.52 0.45
N GLU A 72 -0.57 11.56 -0.02
CA GLU A 72 -0.15 12.96 0.10
C GLU A 72 0.18 13.34 1.55
N ASP A 73 -0.74 13.07 2.49
CA ASP A 73 -0.57 13.44 3.91
C ASP A 73 0.70 12.81 4.49
N SER A 74 0.98 11.54 4.15
CA SER A 74 2.15 10.81 4.65
C SER A 74 3.46 11.39 4.10
N LEU A 75 3.49 11.75 2.83
CA LEU A 75 4.68 12.36 2.21
C LEU A 75 4.91 13.78 2.73
N GLN A 76 3.83 14.55 2.92
CA GLN A 76 3.89 15.89 3.47
C GLN A 76 4.38 15.88 4.93
N GLU A 77 3.85 15.00 5.78
CA GLU A 77 4.30 14.84 7.17
C GLU A 77 5.78 14.45 7.24
N ALA A 78 6.23 13.59 6.31
CA ALA A 78 7.63 13.22 6.19
C ALA A 78 8.49 14.28 5.49
N GLY A 79 7.94 15.40 5.02
CA GLY A 79 8.69 16.48 4.38
C GLY A 79 9.22 16.17 2.99
N PHE A 80 8.61 15.23 2.25
CA PHE A 80 8.92 14.96 0.85
C PHE A 80 8.14 15.85 -0.11
N ASN A 81 8.80 16.27 -1.18
CA ASN A 81 8.11 16.83 -2.35
C ASN A 81 7.48 15.70 -3.16
N MET A 82 6.28 15.94 -3.68
CA MET A 82 5.49 14.96 -4.41
C MET A 82 4.66 15.60 -5.51
N GLN A 83 4.29 14.80 -6.51
CA GLN A 83 3.25 15.13 -7.47
C GLN A 83 1.96 14.40 -7.11
N VAL A 84 0.91 15.15 -6.80
CA VAL A 84 -0.42 14.60 -6.48
C VAL A 84 -1.16 14.34 -7.79
N CYS A 85 -1.61 13.09 -7.99
CA CYS A 85 -2.14 12.60 -9.27
C CYS A 85 -3.68 12.55 -9.32
N GLY A 86 -4.35 12.93 -8.23
CA GLY A 86 -5.81 12.94 -8.11
C GLY A 86 -6.26 13.31 -6.70
N GLU A 87 -7.56 13.46 -6.52
CA GLU A 87 -8.18 13.91 -5.26
C GLU A 87 -8.69 12.73 -4.44
N CYS A 88 -8.62 12.86 -3.11
CA CYS A 88 -9.16 11.87 -2.18
C CYS A 88 -10.54 12.31 -1.68
N ALA A 89 -11.53 11.45 -1.87
CA ALA A 89 -12.84 11.62 -1.27
C ALA A 89 -12.79 11.43 0.27
N ALA A 90 -13.83 11.87 0.96
CA ALA A 90 -13.93 11.74 2.42
C ALA A 90 -13.97 10.27 2.88
N THR A 91 -14.54 9.38 2.07
CA THR A 91 -14.50 7.94 2.23
C THR A 91 -13.81 7.32 1.03
N THR A 92 -12.98 6.30 1.26
CA THR A 92 -12.19 5.65 0.20
C THR A 92 -12.44 4.15 0.22
N GLY A 93 -12.32 3.53 -0.95
CA GLY A 93 -12.47 2.10 -1.11
C GLY A 93 -11.67 1.53 -2.28
N ALA A 94 -12.13 0.37 -2.75
CA ALA A 94 -11.49 -0.39 -3.80
C ALA A 94 -11.42 0.38 -5.14
N VAL A 95 -12.46 1.15 -5.47
CA VAL A 95 -12.50 1.97 -6.69
C VAL A 95 -11.40 3.03 -6.68
N ASP A 96 -11.24 3.73 -5.56
CA ASP A 96 -10.23 4.77 -5.40
C ASP A 96 -8.81 4.19 -5.48
N THR A 97 -8.59 3.03 -4.85
CA THR A 97 -7.32 2.28 -4.96
C THR A 97 -6.99 1.97 -6.43
N ARG A 98 -7.98 1.50 -7.21
CA ARG A 98 -7.76 1.19 -8.64
C ARG A 98 -7.51 2.44 -9.48
N GLN A 99 -8.20 3.53 -9.19
CA GLN A 99 -7.99 4.82 -9.88
C GLN A 99 -6.59 5.37 -9.58
N ALA A 100 -6.18 5.37 -8.32
CA ALA A 100 -4.86 5.79 -7.90
C ALA A 100 -3.76 4.98 -8.58
N ALA A 101 -3.88 3.64 -8.57
CA ALA A 101 -2.89 2.77 -9.23
C ALA A 101 -2.75 3.06 -10.73
N ARG A 102 -3.87 3.27 -11.45
CA ARG A 102 -3.83 3.64 -12.88
C ARG A 102 -3.20 5.00 -13.12
N ALA A 103 -3.51 5.99 -12.27
CA ALA A 103 -2.93 7.31 -12.41
C ALA A 103 -1.41 7.29 -12.19
N LEU A 104 -0.94 6.57 -11.17
CA LEU A 104 0.50 6.36 -10.93
C LEU A 104 1.16 5.66 -12.12
N GLN A 105 0.50 4.65 -12.69
CA GLN A 105 0.98 3.99 -13.91
C GLN A 105 1.11 4.95 -15.09
N GLN A 106 0.13 5.83 -15.30
CA GLN A 106 0.14 6.82 -16.37
C GLN A 106 1.26 7.87 -16.20
N GLN A 107 1.70 8.14 -14.96
CA GLN A 107 2.87 8.99 -14.71
C GLN A 107 4.20 8.31 -15.02
N GLY A 108 4.19 7.00 -15.32
CA GLY A 108 5.39 6.23 -15.62
C GLY A 108 6.31 6.11 -14.42
N VAL A 109 5.76 5.81 -13.24
CA VAL A 109 6.56 5.47 -12.05
C VAL A 109 7.31 4.16 -12.27
N ASP A 110 8.51 4.07 -11.70
CA ASP A 110 9.36 2.88 -11.80
C ASP A 110 8.89 1.75 -10.86
N LEU A 111 8.23 2.14 -9.75
CA LEU A 111 7.73 1.24 -8.71
C LEU A 111 6.53 1.88 -8.02
N ILE A 112 5.46 1.11 -7.81
CA ILE A 112 4.37 1.48 -6.89
C ILE A 112 4.65 0.83 -5.53
N VAL A 113 4.87 1.65 -4.50
CA VAL A 113 4.93 1.22 -3.12
C VAL A 113 3.56 1.44 -2.50
N PHE A 114 2.98 0.43 -1.85
CA PHE A 114 1.65 0.55 -1.28
C PHE A 114 1.55 0.04 0.15
N ALA A 115 0.69 0.66 0.97
CA ALA A 115 0.37 0.18 2.31
C ALA A 115 -1.09 -0.25 2.38
N GLY A 116 -1.32 -1.54 2.64
CA GLY A 116 -2.66 -2.14 2.61
C GLY A 116 -2.66 -3.61 3.04
N GLY A 117 -3.84 -4.24 3.00
CA GLY A 117 -3.99 -5.70 3.12
C GLY A 117 -4.10 -6.38 1.75
N ASP A 118 -4.27 -7.70 1.73
CA ASP A 118 -4.34 -8.50 0.49
C ASP A 118 -5.42 -7.96 -0.50
N GLY A 119 -6.55 -7.45 0.00
CA GLY A 119 -7.55 -6.73 -0.79
C GLY A 119 -7.01 -5.54 -1.59
N THR A 120 -6.14 -4.73 -0.98
CA THR A 120 -5.46 -3.62 -1.66
C THR A 120 -4.49 -4.14 -2.73
N ALA A 121 -3.77 -5.23 -2.45
CA ALA A 121 -2.89 -5.85 -3.44
C ALA A 121 -3.70 -6.38 -4.65
N ARG A 122 -4.86 -7.01 -4.40
CA ARG A 122 -5.81 -7.45 -5.44
C ARG A 122 -6.30 -6.27 -6.28
N ASP A 123 -6.71 -5.18 -5.64
CA ASP A 123 -7.20 -4.00 -6.35
C ASP A 123 -6.11 -3.38 -7.24
N ILE A 124 -4.88 -3.24 -6.73
CA ILE A 124 -3.76 -2.76 -7.53
C ILE A 124 -3.52 -3.70 -8.72
N HIS A 125 -3.48 -5.01 -8.50
CA HIS A 125 -3.31 -5.98 -9.57
C HIS A 125 -4.43 -5.89 -10.63
N GLN A 126 -5.69 -5.74 -10.23
CA GLN A 126 -6.80 -5.52 -11.18
C GLN A 126 -6.66 -4.22 -11.98
N ALA A 127 -6.01 -3.20 -11.41
CA ALA A 127 -5.84 -1.90 -12.03
C ALA A 127 -4.71 -1.86 -13.06
N VAL A 128 -3.54 -2.44 -12.73
CA VAL A 128 -2.31 -2.30 -13.51
C VAL A 128 -1.71 -3.63 -14.00
N ASN A 129 -2.29 -4.77 -13.60
CA ASN A 129 -1.79 -6.11 -13.92
C ASN A 129 -0.29 -6.24 -13.59
N THR A 130 0.51 -6.86 -14.46
CA THR A 130 1.97 -7.00 -14.29
C THR A 130 2.79 -5.92 -15.02
N SER A 131 2.18 -4.78 -15.37
CA SER A 131 2.84 -3.76 -16.19
C SER A 131 3.85 -2.90 -15.43
N ILE A 132 3.69 -2.79 -14.11
CA ILE A 132 4.57 -2.01 -13.22
C ILE A 132 4.87 -2.85 -11.99
N PRO A 133 6.13 -2.87 -11.50
CA PRO A 133 6.47 -3.50 -10.23
C PRO A 133 5.71 -2.88 -9.06
N VAL A 134 5.30 -3.71 -8.11
CA VAL A 134 4.65 -3.27 -6.88
C VAL A 134 5.42 -3.79 -5.66
N LEU A 135 5.45 -3.01 -4.59
CA LEU A 135 6.04 -3.39 -3.31
C LEU A 135 5.09 -3.05 -2.16
N GLY A 136 4.62 -4.08 -1.46
CA GLY A 136 3.73 -3.93 -0.32
C GLY A 136 4.48 -3.62 0.98
N ILE A 137 4.07 -2.55 1.67
CA ILE A 137 4.38 -2.25 3.06
C ILE A 137 3.32 -2.95 3.93
N PRO A 138 3.70 -3.91 4.77
CA PRO A 138 2.73 -4.67 5.55
C PRO A 138 2.06 -3.80 6.64
N ALA A 139 0.75 -3.53 6.47
CA ALA A 139 -0.05 -2.75 7.42
C ALA A 139 -0.69 -3.61 8.54
N GLY A 140 -0.79 -4.93 8.35
CA GLY A 140 -1.47 -5.87 9.25
C GLY A 140 -0.68 -7.15 9.54
N VAL A 141 -1.31 -8.09 10.25
CA VAL A 141 -0.72 -9.38 10.68
C VAL A 141 -1.16 -10.58 9.81
N LYS A 142 -1.97 -10.36 8.79
CA LYS A 142 -2.46 -11.38 7.85
C LYS A 142 -2.14 -10.95 6.43
N ILE A 143 -0.92 -11.20 6.03
CA ILE A 143 -0.45 -10.87 4.69
C ILE A 143 0.06 -12.17 4.11
N HIS A 144 -0.68 -12.70 3.15
CA HIS A 144 -0.40 -13.99 2.53
C HIS A 144 0.09 -13.84 1.08
N SER A 145 -0.05 -12.65 0.48
CA SER A 145 0.45 -12.36 -0.86
C SER A 145 1.97 -12.20 -0.87
N GLY A 146 2.62 -12.72 -1.91
CA GLY A 146 4.08 -12.68 -2.06
C GLY A 146 4.67 -11.32 -2.45
N VAL A 147 3.84 -10.29 -2.59
CA VAL A 147 4.23 -8.93 -3.04
C VAL A 147 4.67 -8.01 -1.90
N TYR A 148 4.60 -8.48 -0.65
CA TYR A 148 4.91 -7.68 0.53
C TYR A 148 6.33 -7.90 1.04
N ALA A 149 6.95 -6.83 1.52
CA ALA A 149 8.15 -6.94 2.34
C ALA A 149 7.83 -7.57 3.71
N VAL A 150 8.85 -8.13 4.36
CA VAL A 150 8.73 -8.72 5.71
C VAL A 150 8.27 -7.69 6.75
N HIS A 151 8.71 -6.43 6.61
CA HIS A 151 8.32 -5.30 7.45
C HIS A 151 8.57 -3.96 6.73
N ALA A 152 8.04 -2.86 7.26
CA ALA A 152 8.19 -1.51 6.69
C ALA A 152 9.65 -1.11 6.41
N LYS A 153 10.57 -1.39 7.34
CA LYS A 153 12.02 -1.14 7.11
C LYS A 153 12.59 -1.97 5.97
N GLY A 154 12.14 -3.22 5.79
CA GLY A 154 12.59 -4.09 4.72
C GLY A 154 12.11 -3.62 3.36
N ALA A 155 10.90 -3.03 3.30
CA ALA A 155 10.45 -2.33 2.10
C ALA A 155 11.36 -1.15 1.76
N ALA A 156 11.75 -0.36 2.76
CA ALA A 156 12.67 0.77 2.55
C ALA A 156 14.06 0.28 2.10
N GLU A 157 14.59 -0.79 2.70
CA GLU A 157 15.85 -1.40 2.28
C GLU A 157 15.83 -1.82 0.80
N ILE A 158 14.73 -2.39 0.31
CA ILE A 158 14.59 -2.74 -1.11
C ILE A 158 14.69 -1.48 -1.99
N VAL A 159 13.99 -0.40 -1.64
CA VAL A 159 14.05 0.87 -2.37
C VAL A 159 15.45 1.49 -2.33
N ILE A 160 16.11 1.46 -1.17
CA ILE A 160 17.49 1.95 -1.01
C ILE A 160 18.45 1.17 -1.91
N LYS A 161 18.31 -0.16 -1.98
CA LYS A 161 19.10 -1.00 -2.88
C LYS A 161 18.89 -0.62 -4.35
N MET A 162 17.65 -0.33 -4.76
CA MET A 162 17.34 0.16 -6.11
C MET A 162 18.02 1.50 -6.39
N ILE A 163 17.92 2.45 -5.45
CA ILE A 163 18.56 3.78 -5.56
C ILE A 163 20.08 3.65 -5.70
N GLN A 164 20.68 2.72 -4.96
CA GLN A 164 22.12 2.45 -4.99
C GLN A 164 22.58 1.60 -6.20
N GLY A 165 21.66 1.23 -7.11
CA GLY A 165 21.99 0.39 -8.27
C GLY A 165 22.36 -1.05 -7.93
N GLN A 166 21.99 -1.53 -6.75
CA GLN A 166 22.19 -2.93 -6.37
C GLN A 166 21.17 -3.83 -7.07
N LEU A 167 21.53 -5.10 -7.25
CA LEU A 167 20.62 -6.09 -7.85
C LEU A 167 19.41 -6.31 -6.93
N VAL A 168 18.22 -6.06 -7.47
CA VAL A 168 16.92 -6.34 -6.85
C VAL A 168 16.12 -7.18 -7.84
N SER A 169 15.61 -8.33 -7.40
CA SER A 169 14.82 -9.23 -8.25
C SER A 169 13.37 -8.75 -8.32
N VAL A 170 12.86 -8.58 -9.54
CA VAL A 170 11.43 -8.42 -9.81
C VAL A 170 10.90 -9.76 -10.28
N ALA A 171 9.86 -10.27 -9.64
CA ALA A 171 9.24 -11.54 -9.98
C ALA A 171 7.71 -11.42 -9.92
N ALA A 172 7.02 -12.18 -10.76
CA ALA A 172 5.58 -12.36 -10.62
C ALA A 172 5.31 -13.19 -9.36
N MET A 173 4.47 -12.67 -8.46
CA MET A 173 4.12 -13.29 -7.20
C MET A 173 2.60 -13.42 -7.08
N GLU A 174 2.15 -14.48 -6.42
CA GLU A 174 0.72 -14.68 -6.17
C GLU A 174 0.17 -13.59 -5.26
N VAL A 175 -0.95 -12.99 -5.69
CA VAL A 175 -1.81 -12.14 -4.87
C VAL A 175 -2.94 -13.02 -4.34
N ARG A 176 -2.86 -13.39 -3.07
CA ARG A 176 -3.83 -14.27 -2.43
C ARG A 176 -4.85 -13.44 -1.68
N ASP A 177 -6.04 -13.35 -2.26
CA ASP A 177 -7.17 -12.75 -1.59
C ASP A 177 -8.10 -13.85 -1.09
N ILE A 178 -7.99 -14.18 0.19
CA ILE A 178 -8.87 -15.15 0.80
C ILE A 178 -10.17 -14.42 1.09
N ASP A 179 -11.25 -14.84 0.43
CA ASP A 179 -12.60 -14.33 0.67
C ASP A 179 -12.97 -14.49 2.16
N GLU A 180 -12.82 -13.42 2.93
CA GLU A 180 -12.94 -13.44 4.38
C GLU A 180 -14.38 -13.71 4.84
N ASP A 181 -15.38 -13.44 3.99
CA ASP A 181 -16.78 -13.76 4.24
C ASP A 181 -17.03 -15.27 4.13
N ALA A 182 -16.43 -15.92 3.12
CA ALA A 182 -16.45 -17.38 3.00
C ALA A 182 -15.67 -18.04 4.16
N PHE A 183 -14.56 -17.45 4.58
CA PHE A 183 -13.76 -17.93 5.72
C PHE A 183 -14.47 -17.75 7.07
N ARG A 184 -15.30 -16.71 7.24
CA ARG A 184 -16.16 -16.52 8.43
C ARG A 184 -17.27 -17.56 8.52
N GLN A 185 -17.74 -18.07 7.39
CA GLN A 185 -18.76 -19.13 7.30
C GLN A 185 -18.18 -20.55 7.27
N GLY A 186 -16.85 -20.71 7.40
CA GLY A 186 -16.19 -22.02 7.41
C GLY A 186 -16.09 -22.69 6.03
N GLN A 187 -16.33 -21.96 4.95
CA GLN A 187 -16.20 -22.47 3.58
C GLN A 187 -14.96 -21.85 2.93
N VAL A 188 -13.87 -22.62 2.86
CA VAL A 188 -12.68 -22.18 2.11
C VAL A 188 -12.94 -22.45 0.63
N ARG A 189 -13.08 -21.39 -0.17
CA ARG A 189 -12.95 -21.45 -1.63
C ARG A 189 -11.81 -20.53 -2.04
N ALA A 190 -10.72 -21.12 -2.49
CA ALA A 190 -9.62 -20.40 -3.12
C ALA A 190 -9.88 -20.33 -4.63
N SER A 191 -10.26 -19.17 -5.14
CA SER A 191 -10.27 -18.89 -6.58
C SER A 191 -8.89 -18.37 -6.99
N HIS A 192 -8.29 -19.03 -7.99
CA HIS A 192 -6.99 -18.69 -8.58
C HIS A 192 -7.13 -17.57 -9.62
#